data_AF-A0A4V1KHF2-F1
#
_entry.id   AF-A0A4V1KHF2-F1
#
_cell.length_a   1.000
_cell.length_b   1.000
_cell.length_c   1.000
_cell.angle_alpha   90.00
_cell.angle_beta   90.00
_cell.angle_gamma   90.00
#
_symmetry.space_group_name_H-M   'P 1'
#
loop_
_entity.id
_entity.type
_entity.pdbx_description
1 polymer ?
#
loop_
_entity_poly.entity_id
_entity_poly.type
_entity_poly.pdbx_seq_one_letter_code
_entity_poly.pdbx_strand_id
1 'polypeptide(L)' 'GAPTAADWRRLSARWRGELDARIARLTRLRDDLDGCIGCGCLSTTQCPLRNPLDRLSEEGAGPRLLDPG' A
#
# COMPACT_ATOMS: atom_id res chain seq x y z
N GLY A 1 12.79 29.71 -15.41
CA GLY A 1 13.92 29.01 -16.06
C GLY A 1 13.72 27.52 -15.92
N ALA A 2 14.24 26.72 -16.84
CA ALA A 2 14.13 25.26 -16.75
C ALA A 2 14.93 24.71 -15.54
N PRO A 3 14.53 23.56 -14.96
CA PRO A 3 15.24 22.96 -13.82
C PRO A 3 16.67 22.55 -14.19
N THR A 4 17.58 22.68 -13.24
CA THR A 4 18.99 22.27 -13.42
C THR A 4 19.16 20.75 -13.26
N ALA A 5 20.30 20.22 -13.66
CA ALA A 5 20.64 18.82 -13.39
C ALA A 5 20.69 18.48 -11.88
N ALA A 6 20.96 19.45 -11.01
CA ALA A 6 20.90 19.24 -9.56
C ALA A 6 19.45 19.17 -9.06
N ASP A 7 18.55 19.97 -9.64
CA ASP A 7 17.12 19.92 -9.33
C ASP A 7 16.51 18.59 -9.75
N TRP A 8 16.84 18.11 -10.95
CA TRP A 8 16.39 16.81 -11.43
C TRP A 8 16.86 15.66 -10.56
N ARG A 9 18.12 15.68 -10.10
CA ARG A 9 18.64 14.66 -9.16
C ARG A 9 17.89 14.64 -7.83
N ARG A 10 17.54 15.81 -7.30
CA ARG A 10 16.79 15.91 -6.04
C ARG A 10 15.36 15.39 -6.20
N LEU A 11 14.68 15.77 -7.28
CA LEU A 11 13.31 15.33 -7.56
C LEU A 11 13.25 13.83 -7.83
N SER A 12 14.16 13.30 -8.66
CA SER A 12 14.19 11.88 -8.98
C SER A 12 14.51 11.02 -7.76
N ALA A 13 15.40 11.47 -6.86
CA ALA A 13 15.67 10.77 -5.61
C ALA A 13 14.42 10.68 -4.72
N ARG A 14 13.66 11.77 -4.61
CA ARG A 14 12.39 11.78 -3.88
C ARG A 14 11.37 10.81 -4.49
N TRP A 15 11.14 10.89 -5.80
CA TRP A 15 10.18 10.01 -6.48
C TRP A 15 10.59 8.55 -6.41
N ARG A 16 11.89 8.25 -6.53
CA ARG A 16 12.42 6.91 -6.30
C ARG A 16 12.05 6.40 -4.91
N GLY A 17 12.25 7.21 -3.86
CA GLY A 17 11.85 6.83 -2.50
C GLY A 17 10.35 6.57 -2.36
N GLU A 18 9.51 7.42 -2.96
CA GLU A 18 8.04 7.23 -2.96
C GLU A 18 7.64 5.95 -3.72
N LEU A 19 8.29 5.65 -4.85
CA LEU A 19 8.06 4.43 -5.62
C LEU A 19 8.52 3.18 -4.86
N ASP A 20 9.71 3.21 -4.28
CA ASP A 20 10.26 2.09 -3.50
C ASP A 20 9.37 1.78 -2.29
N ALA A 21 8.85 2.81 -1.61
CA ALA A 21 7.89 2.65 -0.52
C ALA A 21 6.58 2.00 -1.00
N ARG A 22 6.05 2.42 -2.15
CA ARG A 22 4.83 1.83 -2.73
C ARG A 22 5.03 0.38 -3.15
N ILE A 23 6.18 0.06 -3.75
CA ILE A 23 6.55 -1.32 -4.11
C ILE A 23 6.58 -2.19 -2.86
N ALA A 24 7.27 -1.76 -1.81
CA ALA A 24 7.39 -2.53 -0.57
C ALA A 24 6.01 -2.84 0.06
N ARG A 25 5.07 -1.87 0.02
CA ARG A 25 3.70 -2.07 0.51
C ARG A 25 2.91 -3.07 -0.34
N LEU A 26 3.00 -2.98 -1.66
CA LEU A 26 2.35 -3.92 -2.57
C LEU A 26 2.94 -5.34 -2.45
N THR A 27 4.24 -5.45 -2.23
CA THR A 27 4.90 -6.73 -1.95
C THR A 27 4.37 -7.35 -0.65
N ARG A 28 4.27 -6.56 0.43
CA ARG A 28 3.67 -7.06 1.68
C ARG A 28 2.23 -7.51 1.50
N LEU A 29 1.41 -6.73 0.80
CA LEU A 29 0.02 -7.09 0.50
C LEU A 29 -0.06 -8.43 -0.25
N ARG A 30 0.80 -8.63 -1.26
CA ARG A 30 0.88 -9.90 -1.98
C ARG A 30 1.17 -11.05 -1.02
N ASP A 31 2.18 -10.90 -0.17
CA ASP A 31 2.60 -11.95 0.76
C ASP A 31 1.48 -12.25 1.81
N ASP A 32 0.77 -11.22 2.27
CA ASP A 32 -0.39 -11.36 3.16
C ASP A 32 -1.56 -12.09 2.47
N LEU A 33 -1.80 -11.79 1.19
CA LEU A 33 -2.81 -12.48 0.36
C LEU A 33 -2.45 -13.96 0.15
N ASP A 34 -1.19 -14.26 -0.16
CA ASP A 34 -0.69 -15.63 -0.32
C ASP A 34 -0.87 -16.42 0.98
N GLY A 35 -0.58 -15.81 2.14
CA GLY A 35 -0.83 -16.40 3.45
C GLY A 35 -2.31 -16.69 3.71
N CYS A 36 -3.21 -15.77 3.31
CA CYS A 36 -4.66 -15.96 3.45
C CYS A 36 -5.21 -17.08 2.57
N ILE A 37 -4.64 -17.27 1.37
CA ILE A 37 -4.98 -18.38 0.47
C ILE A 37 -4.43 -19.71 1.03
N GLY A 38 -3.18 -19.72 1.49
CA GLY A 38 -2.49 -20.91 2.01
C GLY A 38 -3.03 -21.42 3.36
N CYS A 39 -3.61 -20.55 4.20
CA CYS A 39 -4.37 -20.91 5.40
C CYS A 39 -5.57 -21.82 5.07
N GLY A 40 -6.06 -21.81 3.83
CA GLY A 40 -7.25 -22.55 3.38
C GLY A 40 -8.55 -22.07 4.04
N CYS A 41 -8.48 -21.04 4.89
CA CYS A 41 -9.57 -20.67 5.76
C CYS A 41 -10.48 -19.59 5.16
N LEU A 42 -9.97 -18.70 4.28
CA LEU A 42 -10.68 -17.46 3.89
C LEU A 42 -11.42 -16.84 5.10
N SER A 43 -10.83 -17.02 6.29
CA SER A 43 -11.59 -16.92 7.51
C SER A 43 -11.82 -15.45 7.74
N THR A 44 -13.08 -15.06 7.62
CA THR A 44 -13.51 -13.70 7.88
C THR A 44 -13.14 -13.27 9.30
N THR A 45 -12.87 -14.17 10.24
CA THR A 45 -12.49 -13.80 11.60
C THR A 45 -11.00 -13.53 11.80
N GLN A 46 -10.10 -14.00 10.92
CA GLN A 46 -8.65 -13.92 11.15
C GLN A 46 -7.86 -13.19 10.05
N CYS A 47 -8.49 -12.86 8.91
CA CYS A 47 -7.80 -12.15 7.84
C CYS A 47 -7.53 -10.68 8.22
N PRO A 48 -6.26 -10.23 8.33
CA PRO A 48 -5.92 -8.85 8.67
C PRO A 48 -6.30 -7.84 7.57
N LEU A 49 -6.57 -8.32 6.35
CA LEU A 49 -7.02 -7.50 5.22
C LEU A 49 -8.55 -7.27 5.20
N ARG A 50 -9.29 -7.80 6.18
CA ARG A 50 -10.75 -7.70 6.19
C ARG A 50 -11.21 -6.30 6.64
N ASN A 51 -12.15 -5.73 5.89
CA ASN A 51 -12.95 -4.57 6.28
C ASN A 51 -14.43 -5.00 6.40
N PRO A 52 -14.86 -5.57 7.55
CA PRO A 52 -16.23 -6.04 7.71
C PRO A 52 -17.20 -4.87 7.69
N LEU A 53 -18.33 -5.02 7.00
CA LEU A 53 -19.38 -4.00 6.91
C LEU A 53 -18.88 -2.66 6.34
N ASP A 54 -17.78 -2.69 5.59
CA ASP A 54 -17.16 -1.51 4.98
C ASP A 54 -16.98 -0.32 5.94
N ARG A 55 -16.63 -0.58 7.20
CA ARG A 55 -16.51 0.44 8.26
C ARG A 55 -15.54 1.55 7.89
N LEU A 56 -14.49 1.24 7.14
CA LEU A 56 -13.47 2.22 6.74
C LEU A 56 -13.97 3.21 5.68
N SER A 57 -15.16 3.00 5.09
CA SER A 57 -15.79 3.96 4.17
C SER A 57 -16.11 5.30 4.85
N GLU A 58 -16.32 5.29 6.17
CA GLU A 58 -16.51 6.50 6.98
C GLU A 58 -15.28 7.43 6.94
N GLU A 59 -14.10 6.89 6.65
CA GLU A 59 -12.85 7.66 6.55
C GLU A 59 -12.56 8.17 5.13
N GLY A 60 -13.47 7.93 4.19
CA GLY A 60 -13.39 8.37 2.81
C GLY A 60 -13.20 7.24 1.81
N ALA A 61 -13.30 7.60 0.53
CA ALA A 61 -13.23 6.64 -0.57
C ALA A 61 -11.83 6.05 -0.77
N GLY A 62 -11.78 4.80 -1.25
CA GLY A 62 -10.54 4.13 -1.67
C GLY A 62 -9.98 3.15 -0.65
N PRO A 63 -8.84 2.49 -0.97
CA PRO A 63 -8.22 1.51 -0.10
C PRO A 63 -7.62 2.17 1.16
N ARG A 64 -8.13 1.78 2.33
CA ARG A 64 -7.74 2.36 3.63
C ARG A 64 -6.67 1.55 4.37
N LEU A 65 -6.60 0.25 4.13
CA LEU A 65 -5.67 -0.65 4.82
C LEU A 65 -4.25 -0.65 4.22
N LEU A 66 -4.08 -0.15 3.00
CA LEU A 66 -2.79 -0.13 2.30
C LEU A 66 -1.97 1.14 2.55
N ASP A 67 -2.63 2.20 2.97
CA ASP A 67 -2.04 3.51 3.21
C ASP A 67 -2.63 4.09 4.51
N PRO A 68 -2.13 3.71 5.70
CA PRO A 68 -2.20 4.64 6.81
C PRO A 68 -1.23 5.76 6.47
N GLY A 69 -1.69 7.02 6.53
CA GLY A 69 -0.80 8.18 6.43
C GLY A 69 0.39 8.08 7.37
#